data_AF-A0A7I0JTH4-F1
#
_entry.id   AF-A0A7I0JTH4-F1
#
_cell.length_a   1.000
_cell.length_b   1.000
_cell.length_c   1.000
_cell.angle_alpha   90.00
_cell.angle_beta   90.00
_cell.angle_gamma   90.00
#
_symmetry.space_group_name_H-M   'P 1'
#
loop_
_entity.id
_entity.type
_entity.pdbx_description
1 polymer ?
#
loop_
_entity_poly.entity_id
_entity_poly.type
_entity_poly.pdbx_seq_one_letter_code
_entity_poly.pdbx_strand_id
1 'polypeptide(L)'
;MSSPIWTPDALSSESIRLEGKYWRMVEAQHRVSTLKVVDTLDEQALLEELIEETKPQIPLECRHLHYLLATPFRYGSVYPHGSRFRRAGRTRGVYYAAETMFTAVAEMAFYRLLFFAESPDTPWPRDAADYTAFAAAIKCAAAIDLTRPPLDRDAAVWTHPTDYAACQAIADVAREAGLEAIRYRSARDPKGANIALLTCKGFAKAKPLEPQTWRIRLGAFGVQAICEFPEKRIEFSRAAFTDPRLAGLRWERGR
;
A
#
# COMPACT_ATOMS: atom_id res chain seq x y z
N MET A 1 15.73 8.37 -24.77
CA MET A 1 15.38 6.95 -24.91
C MET A 1 13.86 6.88 -25.03
N SER A 2 13.34 6.25 -26.09
CA SER A 2 11.88 6.07 -26.23
C SER A 2 11.35 5.25 -25.06
N SER A 3 10.24 5.69 -24.45
CA SER A 3 9.55 4.89 -23.43
C SER A 3 9.17 3.52 -24.00
N PRO A 4 9.21 2.44 -23.20
CA PRO A 4 8.71 1.15 -23.65
C PRO A 4 7.26 1.31 -24.11
N ILE A 5 6.95 0.89 -25.34
CA ILE A 5 5.58 0.90 -25.83
C ILE A 5 4.96 -0.42 -25.39
N TRP A 6 4.39 -0.45 -24.18
CA TRP A 6 3.53 -1.54 -23.76
C TRP A 6 2.19 -1.40 -24.47
N THR A 7 1.81 -2.38 -25.27
CA THR A 7 0.49 -2.45 -25.89
C THR A 7 -0.40 -3.42 -25.12
N PRO A 8 -1.74 -3.31 -25.20
CA PRO A 8 -2.65 -4.25 -24.56
C PRO A 8 -2.35 -5.70 -24.95
N ASP A 9 -2.22 -5.98 -26.26
CA ASP A 9 -1.92 -7.32 -26.77
C ASP A 9 -0.59 -7.88 -26.23
N ALA A 10 0.44 -7.03 -26.12
CA ALA A 10 1.73 -7.44 -25.57
C ALA A 10 1.67 -7.73 -24.07
N LEU A 11 0.86 -7.02 -23.29
CA LEU A 11 0.67 -7.37 -21.87
C LEU A 11 -0.21 -8.60 -21.71
N SER A 12 -1.23 -8.76 -22.56
CA SER A 12 -2.10 -9.95 -22.56
C SER A 12 -1.34 -11.22 -22.91
N SER A 13 -0.34 -11.18 -23.80
CA SER A 13 0.49 -12.36 -24.11
C SER A 13 1.33 -12.83 -22.92
N GLU A 14 1.72 -11.90 -22.03
CA GLU A 14 2.47 -12.19 -20.80
C GLU A 14 1.57 -12.47 -19.59
N SER A 15 0.27 -12.66 -19.82
CA SER A 15 -0.70 -12.91 -18.76
C SER A 15 -0.41 -14.22 -18.04
N ILE A 16 -0.39 -14.16 -16.72
CA ILE A 16 -0.24 -15.29 -15.82
C ILE A 16 -1.43 -15.38 -14.87
N ARG A 17 -1.66 -16.60 -14.36
CA ARG A 17 -2.48 -16.79 -13.17
C ARG A 17 -1.64 -16.45 -11.94
N LEU A 18 -2.28 -15.79 -10.97
CA LEU A 18 -1.66 -15.41 -9.72
C LEU A 18 -2.59 -15.76 -8.57
N GLU A 19 -2.10 -16.49 -7.59
CA GLU A 19 -2.86 -16.87 -6.41
C GLU A 19 -1.95 -16.88 -5.18
N GLY A 20 -2.40 -16.28 -4.08
CA GLY A 20 -1.60 -16.20 -2.87
C GLY A 20 -2.21 -15.37 -1.76
N LYS A 21 -1.48 -15.29 -0.65
CA LYS A 21 -1.78 -14.39 0.46
C LYS A 21 -0.85 -13.19 0.36
N TYR A 22 -1.44 -11.99 0.39
CA TYR A 22 -0.71 -10.74 0.29
C TYR A 22 -0.99 -9.86 1.51
N TRP A 23 0.08 -9.39 2.15
CA TRP A 23 0.06 -8.67 3.41
C TRP A 23 -0.10 -7.17 3.20
N ARG A 24 -1.00 -6.57 3.96
CA ARG A 24 -1.19 -5.12 4.01
C ARG A 24 -1.18 -4.67 5.46
N MET A 25 -0.59 -3.51 5.70
CA MET A 25 -0.61 -2.84 7.00
C MET A 25 -1.43 -1.57 6.91
N VAL A 26 -2.22 -1.31 7.95
CA VAL A 26 -2.98 -0.08 8.16
C VAL A 26 -2.77 0.40 9.58
N GLU A 27 -2.90 1.70 9.83
CA GLU A 27 -2.90 2.22 11.19
C GLU A 27 -4.13 1.73 11.95
N ALA A 28 -3.96 1.25 13.18
CA ALA A 28 -5.03 0.60 13.95
C ALA A 28 -6.07 1.60 14.50
N GLN A 29 -5.87 2.91 14.31
CA GLN A 29 -6.58 3.97 15.03
C GLN A 29 -8.01 4.29 14.54
N HIS A 30 -8.54 3.61 13.51
CA HIS A 30 -9.83 3.99 12.90
C HIS A 30 -11.02 4.06 13.87
N ARG A 31 -11.04 3.28 14.95
CA ARG A 31 -12.09 3.36 16.00
C ARG A 31 -11.73 4.20 17.21
N VAL A 32 -10.47 4.56 17.39
CA VAL A 32 -10.02 5.32 18.57
C VAL A 32 -9.87 6.81 18.24
N SER A 33 -9.75 7.16 16.95
CA SER A 33 -9.64 8.55 16.52
C SER A 33 -10.86 9.38 16.88
N THR A 34 -12.07 8.84 16.73
CA THR A 34 -13.32 9.53 17.03
C THR A 34 -13.63 9.58 18.53
N LEU A 35 -13.12 8.63 19.32
CA LEU A 35 -13.20 8.69 20.79
C LEU A 35 -12.53 9.93 21.39
N LYS A 36 -11.61 10.59 20.66
CA LYS A 36 -10.93 11.80 21.14
C LYS A 36 -11.79 13.07 21.06
N VAL A 37 -12.94 13.01 20.37
CA VAL A 37 -13.78 14.17 20.06
C VAL A 37 -15.23 14.01 20.52
N VAL A 38 -15.51 12.98 21.34
CA VAL A 38 -16.82 12.67 21.91
C VAL A 38 -16.66 12.24 23.37
N ASP A 39 -17.69 12.41 24.19
CA ASP A 39 -17.64 12.09 25.62
C ASP A 39 -18.17 10.68 25.92
N THR A 40 -19.00 10.13 25.03
CA THR A 40 -19.66 8.82 25.22
C THR A 40 -19.54 7.90 24.01
N LEU A 41 -19.74 6.60 24.23
CA LEU A 41 -19.76 5.60 23.15
C LEU A 41 -20.96 5.78 22.20
N ASP A 42 -22.09 6.29 22.71
CA ASP A 42 -23.28 6.54 21.89
C ASP A 42 -23.05 7.73 20.93
N GLU A 43 -22.43 8.81 21.44
CA GLU A 43 -21.99 9.93 20.60
C GLU A 43 -20.94 9.49 19.58
N GLN A 44 -20.03 8.60 19.98
CA GLN A 44 -19.07 8.02 19.05
C GLN A 44 -19.76 7.25 17.91
N ALA A 45 -20.73 6.40 18.26
CA ALA A 45 -21.48 5.61 17.28
C ALA A 45 -22.23 6.53 16.29
N LEU A 46 -22.87 7.59 16.79
CA LEU A 46 -23.51 8.60 15.96
C LEU A 46 -22.52 9.34 15.07
N LEU A 47 -21.36 9.76 15.60
CA LEU A 47 -20.33 10.43 14.81
C LEU A 47 -19.79 9.52 13.69
N GLU A 48 -19.55 8.24 13.98
CA GLU A 48 -19.11 7.27 12.97
C GLU A 48 -20.18 7.04 11.89
N GLU A 49 -21.47 7.01 12.27
CA GLU A 49 -22.58 6.94 11.32
C GLU A 49 -22.62 8.16 10.41
N LEU A 50 -22.59 9.37 10.97
CA LEU A 50 -22.55 10.63 10.21
C LEU A 50 -21.32 10.67 9.27
N ILE A 51 -20.15 10.29 9.76
CA ILE A 51 -18.93 10.20 8.95
C ILE A 51 -19.12 9.19 7.81
N GLU A 52 -19.73 8.04 8.07
CA GLU A 52 -19.97 7.00 7.07
C GLU A 52 -20.94 7.45 5.97
N GLU A 53 -21.99 8.21 6.33
CA GLU A 53 -22.95 8.79 5.38
C GLU A 53 -22.31 9.78 4.40
N THR A 54 -21.29 10.53 4.83
CA THR A 54 -20.60 11.48 3.94
C THR A 54 -19.64 10.82 2.95
N LYS A 55 -19.27 9.55 3.17
CA LYS A 55 -18.29 8.86 2.31
C LYS A 55 -18.95 8.40 0.99
N PRO A 56 -18.22 8.44 -0.14
CA PRO A 56 -18.72 7.93 -1.42
C PRO A 56 -19.21 6.49 -1.32
N GLN A 57 -20.21 6.14 -2.14
CA GLN A 57 -20.74 4.78 -2.18
C GLN A 57 -19.68 3.77 -2.63
N ILE A 58 -19.64 2.61 -1.98
CA ILE A 58 -18.78 1.51 -2.42
C ILE A 58 -19.34 0.95 -3.75
N PRO A 59 -18.49 0.75 -4.78
CA PRO A 59 -18.91 0.12 -6.04
C PRO A 59 -19.62 -1.21 -5.80
N LEU A 60 -20.66 -1.51 -6.60
CA LEU A 60 -21.51 -2.69 -6.42
C LEU A 60 -20.70 -3.97 -6.31
N GLU A 61 -19.70 -4.12 -7.18
CA GLU A 61 -18.80 -5.27 -7.22
C GLU A 61 -17.95 -5.45 -5.95
N CYS A 62 -17.77 -4.41 -5.13
CA CYS A 62 -16.93 -4.43 -3.93
C CYS A 62 -17.74 -4.41 -2.62
N ARG A 63 -19.07 -4.21 -2.64
CA ARG A 63 -19.91 -4.02 -1.43
C ARG A 63 -19.91 -5.21 -0.47
N HIS A 64 -19.72 -6.41 -0.99
CA HIS A 64 -19.68 -7.64 -0.20
C HIS A 64 -18.35 -7.82 0.56
N LEU A 65 -17.33 -7.00 0.26
CA LEU A 65 -16.01 -7.08 0.86
C LEU A 65 -15.97 -6.32 2.19
N HIS A 66 -15.16 -6.82 3.11
CA HIS A 66 -14.79 -6.11 4.32
C HIS A 66 -14.15 -4.75 3.99
N TYR A 67 -14.40 -3.73 4.81
CA TYR A 67 -13.97 -2.35 4.52
C TYR A 67 -12.45 -2.25 4.26
N LEU A 68 -11.61 -3.03 4.98
CA LEU A 68 -10.15 -3.08 4.76
C LEU A 68 -9.75 -3.49 3.33
N LEU A 69 -10.60 -4.25 2.63
CA LEU A 69 -10.41 -4.68 1.25
C LEU A 69 -11.11 -3.74 0.25
N ALA A 70 -12.31 -3.26 0.58
CA ALA A 70 -13.10 -2.40 -0.31
C ALA A 70 -12.60 -0.95 -0.42
N THR A 71 -12.01 -0.41 0.66
CA THR A 71 -11.69 1.02 0.80
C THR A 71 -10.86 1.59 -0.37
N PRO A 72 -9.83 0.90 -0.90
CA PRO A 72 -9.06 1.43 -2.03
C PRO A 72 -9.87 1.65 -3.30
N PHE A 73 -11.01 0.97 -3.46
CA PHE A 73 -11.90 1.07 -4.62
C PHE A 73 -13.09 2.00 -4.39
N ARG A 74 -13.32 2.44 -3.14
CA ARG A 74 -14.45 3.29 -2.76
C ARG A 74 -14.33 4.72 -3.31
N TYR A 75 -13.13 5.29 -3.22
CA TYR A 75 -12.93 6.72 -3.48
C TYR A 75 -12.58 6.99 -4.95
N GLY A 76 -13.58 7.42 -5.71
CA GLY A 76 -13.43 8.07 -7.03
C GLY A 76 -13.05 9.56 -6.93
N SER A 77 -12.64 10.04 -5.76
CA SER A 77 -12.21 11.42 -5.55
C SER A 77 -10.92 11.71 -6.32
N VAL A 78 -10.68 13.00 -6.58
CA VAL A 78 -9.45 13.48 -7.22
C VAL A 78 -8.27 13.01 -6.38
N TYR A 79 -7.47 12.09 -6.92
CA TYR A 79 -6.26 11.64 -6.26
C TYR A 79 -5.16 12.68 -6.54
N PRO A 80 -4.64 13.38 -5.52
CA PRO A 80 -3.92 14.65 -5.75
C PRO A 80 -2.58 14.46 -6.48
N HIS A 81 -1.80 13.44 -6.10
CA HIS A 81 -0.42 13.28 -6.59
C HIS A 81 -0.16 11.97 -7.34
N GLY A 82 -1.16 11.08 -7.44
CA GLY A 82 -0.93 9.75 -7.96
C GLY A 82 -0.13 8.85 -7.01
N SER A 83 0.04 7.61 -7.41
CA SER A 83 0.94 6.62 -6.79
C SER A 83 1.55 5.77 -7.90
N ARG A 84 2.35 4.76 -7.55
CA ARG A 84 3.12 3.98 -8.53
C ARG A 84 2.25 3.45 -9.68
N PHE A 85 1.12 2.82 -9.41
CA PHE A 85 0.21 2.24 -10.42
C PHE A 85 -1.17 2.93 -10.49
N ARG A 86 -1.29 4.17 -9.97
CA ARG A 86 -2.53 4.97 -10.05
C ARG A 86 -2.21 6.41 -10.40
N ARG A 87 -2.73 6.93 -11.51
CA ARG A 87 -2.57 8.35 -11.86
C ARG A 87 -3.26 9.28 -10.87
N ALA A 88 -2.76 10.52 -10.83
CA ALA A 88 -3.49 11.63 -10.25
C ALA A 88 -4.82 11.87 -10.99
N GLY A 89 -5.76 12.56 -10.35
CA GLY A 89 -7.09 12.83 -10.91
C GLY A 89 -8.14 11.77 -10.54
N ARG A 90 -9.27 11.79 -11.26
CA ARG A 90 -10.39 10.88 -11.05
C ARG A 90 -10.10 9.53 -11.73
N THR A 91 -9.45 8.65 -11.00
CA THR A 91 -9.04 7.33 -11.51
C THR A 91 -9.51 6.20 -10.60
N ARG A 92 -9.67 5.01 -11.19
CA ARG A 92 -10.01 3.78 -10.46
C ARG A 92 -8.96 3.48 -9.38
N GLY A 93 -9.43 2.92 -8.27
CA GLY A 93 -8.60 2.50 -7.15
C GLY A 93 -7.55 1.44 -7.50
N VAL A 94 -6.54 1.32 -6.65
CA VAL A 94 -5.56 0.23 -6.65
C VAL A 94 -5.39 -0.24 -5.21
N TYR A 95 -5.52 -1.54 -4.99
CA TYR A 95 -5.18 -2.15 -3.71
C TYR A 95 -3.72 -2.59 -3.75
N TYR A 96 -2.92 -2.10 -2.80
CA TYR A 96 -1.51 -2.44 -2.66
C TYR A 96 -1.30 -3.39 -1.49
N ALA A 97 -0.52 -4.44 -1.72
CA ALA A 97 -0.08 -5.36 -0.68
C ALA A 97 1.28 -5.98 -1.05
N ALA A 98 1.92 -6.61 -0.08
CA ALA A 98 3.21 -7.26 -0.23
C ALA A 98 3.08 -8.79 -0.19
N GLU A 99 3.98 -9.52 -0.83
CA GLU A 99 3.98 -10.99 -0.75
C GLU A 99 4.37 -11.51 0.62
N THR A 100 5.19 -10.75 1.36
CA THR A 100 5.66 -11.15 2.68
C THR A 100 5.34 -10.07 3.71
N MET A 101 5.21 -10.51 4.97
CA MET A 101 5.07 -9.58 6.09
C MET A 101 6.27 -8.65 6.21
N PHE A 102 7.49 -9.14 6.01
CA PHE A 102 8.70 -8.31 6.08
C PHE A 102 8.65 -7.17 5.06
N THR A 103 8.28 -7.48 3.82
CA THR A 103 8.10 -6.48 2.75
C THR A 103 6.99 -5.48 3.09
N ALA A 104 5.87 -5.92 3.68
CA ALA A 104 4.79 -5.02 4.12
C ALA A 104 5.27 -4.05 5.22
N VAL A 105 6.03 -4.55 6.20
CA VAL A 105 6.61 -3.74 7.28
C VAL A 105 7.66 -2.78 6.71
N ALA A 106 8.46 -3.18 5.74
CA ALA A 106 9.43 -2.31 5.06
C ALA A 106 8.75 -1.14 4.31
N GLU A 107 7.67 -1.42 3.57
CA GLU A 107 6.87 -0.38 2.92
C GLU A 107 6.25 0.58 3.95
N MET A 108 5.68 0.06 5.04
CA MET A 108 5.12 0.87 6.12
C MET A 108 6.19 1.75 6.77
N ALA A 109 7.33 1.17 7.15
CA ALA A 109 8.47 1.88 7.74
C ALA A 109 8.96 3.01 6.84
N PHE A 110 9.11 2.74 5.54
CA PHE A 110 9.53 3.74 4.56
C PHE A 110 8.56 4.93 4.51
N TYR A 111 7.25 4.69 4.33
CA TYR A 111 6.28 5.80 4.24
C TYR A 111 6.14 6.57 5.56
N ARG A 112 6.33 5.91 6.71
CA ARG A 112 6.41 6.61 7.99
C ARG A 112 7.63 7.52 8.07
N LEU A 113 8.80 7.07 7.64
CA LEU A 113 9.99 7.92 7.57
C LEU A 113 9.82 9.07 6.57
N LEU A 114 9.18 8.81 5.43
CA LEU A 114 8.90 9.82 4.41
C LEU A 114 8.04 10.96 4.96
N PHE A 115 7.00 10.65 5.73
CA PHE A 115 6.20 11.66 6.43
C PHE A 115 7.07 12.59 7.29
N PHE A 116 8.02 12.05 8.06
CA PHE A 116 8.93 12.87 8.87
C PHE A 116 9.96 13.62 8.01
N ALA A 117 10.40 13.07 6.88
CA ALA A 117 11.27 13.78 5.95
C ALA A 117 10.56 15.00 5.33
N GLU A 118 9.26 14.86 5.03
CA GLU A 118 8.39 15.92 4.50
C GLU A 118 7.88 16.87 5.60
N SER A 119 8.11 16.54 6.88
CA SER A 119 7.79 17.40 8.02
C SER A 119 8.99 17.53 8.97
N PRO A 120 10.03 18.33 8.61
CA PRO A 120 11.30 18.38 9.33
C PRO A 120 11.21 18.81 10.80
N ASP A 121 10.20 19.61 11.15
CA ASP A 121 10.03 20.16 12.49
C ASP A 121 9.12 19.30 13.39
N THR A 122 8.48 18.25 12.85
CA THR A 122 7.68 17.34 13.68
C THR A 122 8.62 16.49 14.55
N PRO A 123 8.50 16.51 15.89
CA PRO A 123 9.35 15.71 16.77
C PRO A 123 9.05 14.23 16.62
N TRP A 124 10.01 13.37 17.00
CA TRP A 124 9.74 11.93 17.04
C TRP A 124 8.58 11.62 18.01
N PRO A 125 7.72 10.65 17.66
CA PRO A 125 6.66 10.24 18.57
C PRO A 125 7.29 9.62 19.82
N ARG A 126 6.74 9.93 21.00
CA ARG A 126 7.21 9.35 22.28
C ARG A 126 6.94 7.86 22.34
N ASP A 127 5.77 7.45 21.87
CA ASP A 127 5.29 6.07 21.93
C ASP A 127 5.30 5.40 20.56
N ALA A 128 5.35 4.06 20.56
CA ALA A 128 5.13 3.28 19.35
C ALA A 128 3.67 3.43 18.89
N ALA A 129 3.46 3.57 17.59
CA ALA A 129 2.12 3.56 17.01
C ALA A 129 1.67 2.12 16.74
N ASP A 130 0.38 1.85 16.96
CA ASP A 130 -0.25 0.57 16.69
C ASP A 130 -0.72 0.47 15.24
N TYR A 131 -0.38 -0.66 14.61
CA TYR A 131 -0.76 -1.00 13.25
C TYR A 131 -1.42 -2.38 13.23
N THR A 132 -2.39 -2.53 12.34
CA THR A 132 -2.96 -3.82 12.01
C THR A 132 -2.37 -4.29 10.69
N ALA A 133 -1.65 -5.41 10.72
CA ALA A 133 -1.30 -6.16 9.52
C ALA A 133 -2.33 -7.27 9.28
N PHE A 134 -2.66 -7.54 8.02
CA PHE A 134 -3.54 -8.64 7.66
C PHE A 134 -3.19 -9.18 6.28
N ALA A 135 -3.52 -10.43 6.03
CA ALA A 135 -3.42 -11.04 4.72
C ALA A 135 -4.73 -10.89 3.94
N ALA A 136 -4.64 -10.57 2.66
CA ALA A 136 -5.73 -10.72 1.70
C ALA A 136 -5.47 -11.96 0.84
N ALA A 137 -6.45 -12.85 0.75
CA ALA A 137 -6.41 -13.93 -0.23
C ALA A 137 -6.74 -13.35 -1.61
N ILE A 138 -5.78 -13.40 -2.54
CA ILE A 138 -5.92 -12.87 -3.89
C ILE A 138 -5.79 -14.03 -4.87
N LYS A 139 -6.69 -14.06 -5.85
CA LYS A 139 -6.68 -15.00 -6.97
C LYS A 139 -7.11 -14.25 -8.23
N CYS A 140 -6.18 -14.12 -9.17
CA CYS A 140 -6.37 -13.47 -10.46
C CYS A 140 -6.18 -14.51 -11.57
N ALA A 141 -7.12 -14.54 -12.51
CA ALA A 141 -7.00 -15.35 -13.72
C ALA A 141 -6.04 -14.71 -14.72
N ALA A 142 -5.96 -13.37 -14.72
CA ALA A 142 -5.11 -12.61 -15.61
C ALA A 142 -4.34 -11.53 -14.83
N ALA A 143 -3.02 -11.67 -14.76
CA ALA A 143 -2.11 -10.73 -14.12
C ALA A 143 -0.79 -10.68 -14.90
N ILE A 144 0.05 -9.68 -14.66
CA ILE A 144 1.42 -9.66 -15.18
C ILE A 144 2.42 -9.63 -14.03
N ASP A 145 3.61 -10.19 -14.29
CA ASP A 145 4.75 -10.14 -13.38
C ASP A 145 5.89 -9.35 -14.03
N LEU A 146 6.10 -8.13 -13.56
CA LEU A 146 7.15 -7.25 -14.06
C LEU A 146 8.56 -7.75 -13.78
N THR A 147 8.71 -8.78 -12.93
CA THR A 147 10.00 -9.36 -12.56
C THR A 147 10.43 -10.52 -13.46
N ARG A 148 9.61 -10.88 -14.46
CA ARG A 148 9.87 -11.97 -15.40
C ARG A 148 10.14 -11.43 -16.81
N PRO A 149 10.93 -12.15 -17.62
CA PRO A 149 11.02 -11.87 -19.05
C PRO A 149 9.64 -11.93 -19.72
N PRO A 150 9.36 -11.04 -20.68
CA PRO A 150 10.25 -10.01 -21.21
C PRO A 150 10.09 -8.64 -20.50
N LEU A 151 9.31 -8.54 -19.42
CA LEU A 151 8.97 -7.26 -18.75
C LEU A 151 10.06 -6.79 -17.77
N ASP A 152 10.92 -7.69 -17.32
CA ASP A 152 12.08 -7.40 -16.47
C ASP A 152 13.13 -6.52 -17.15
N ARG A 153 13.18 -6.51 -18.49
CA ARG A 153 14.07 -5.62 -19.28
C ARG A 153 13.84 -4.14 -18.96
N ASP A 154 12.63 -3.78 -18.57
CA ASP A 154 12.23 -2.41 -18.25
C ASP A 154 12.36 -2.09 -16.73
N ALA A 155 13.06 -2.94 -15.96
CA ALA A 155 13.18 -2.82 -14.51
C ALA A 155 13.58 -1.43 -14.03
N ALA A 156 14.57 -0.81 -14.66
CA ALA A 156 15.02 0.53 -14.29
C ALA A 156 13.89 1.57 -14.40
N VAL A 157 12.97 1.39 -15.36
CA VAL A 157 11.86 2.30 -15.62
C VAL A 157 10.77 2.13 -14.56
N TRP A 158 10.32 0.90 -14.29
CA TRP A 158 9.22 0.68 -13.35
C TRP A 158 9.66 0.63 -11.86
N THR A 159 10.96 0.60 -11.57
CA THR A 159 11.50 0.74 -10.20
C THR A 159 11.89 2.16 -9.82
N HIS A 160 11.76 3.14 -10.73
CA HIS A 160 12.16 4.52 -10.45
C HIS A 160 11.53 5.04 -9.14
N PRO A 161 12.30 5.71 -8.25
CA PRO A 161 11.84 5.99 -6.88
C PRO A 161 10.70 7.01 -6.81
N THR A 162 10.71 8.02 -7.70
CA THR A 162 9.81 9.19 -7.64
C THR A 162 8.96 9.40 -8.90
N ASP A 163 9.54 9.26 -10.09
CA ASP A 163 8.79 9.21 -11.35
C ASP A 163 8.00 7.89 -11.48
N TYR A 164 6.68 8.02 -11.58
CA TYR A 164 5.74 6.90 -11.74
C TYR A 164 5.05 6.89 -13.10
N ALA A 165 5.42 7.77 -14.03
CA ALA A 165 4.73 7.91 -15.32
C ALA A 165 4.65 6.58 -16.07
N ALA A 166 5.75 5.83 -16.09
CA ALA A 166 5.82 4.52 -16.73
C ALA A 166 4.99 3.46 -16.03
N CYS A 167 5.06 3.36 -14.70
CA CYS A 167 4.22 2.43 -13.94
C CYS A 167 2.72 2.73 -14.10
N GLN A 168 2.36 4.02 -14.15
CA GLN A 168 1.00 4.45 -14.41
C GLN A 168 0.56 4.09 -15.82
N ALA A 169 1.43 4.25 -16.83
CA ALA A 169 1.15 3.82 -18.20
C ALA A 169 0.93 2.30 -18.28
N ILE A 170 1.80 1.48 -17.67
CA ILE A 170 1.58 0.02 -17.57
C ILE A 170 0.23 -0.28 -16.93
N ALA A 171 -0.14 0.42 -15.85
CA ALA A 171 -1.39 0.18 -15.14
C ALA A 171 -2.63 0.53 -15.97
N ASP A 172 -2.54 1.51 -16.87
CA ASP A 172 -3.63 1.86 -17.79
C ASP A 172 -3.77 0.78 -18.87
N VAL A 173 -2.65 0.42 -19.51
CA VAL A 173 -2.61 -0.62 -20.55
C VAL A 173 -3.04 -1.98 -19.98
N ALA A 174 -2.63 -2.30 -18.75
CA ALA A 174 -3.06 -3.52 -18.07
C ALA A 174 -4.57 -3.56 -17.85
N ARG A 175 -5.20 -2.42 -17.53
CA ARG A 175 -6.67 -2.35 -17.41
C ARG A 175 -7.36 -2.49 -18.75
N GLU A 176 -6.81 -1.89 -19.81
CA GLU A 176 -7.31 -2.02 -21.18
C GLU A 176 -7.25 -3.48 -21.66
N ALA A 177 -6.15 -4.17 -21.34
CA ALA A 177 -5.94 -5.60 -21.57
C ALA A 177 -6.79 -6.53 -20.68
N GLY A 178 -7.62 -5.99 -19.78
CA GLY A 178 -8.46 -6.78 -18.87
C GLY A 178 -7.68 -7.49 -17.75
N LEU A 179 -6.44 -7.11 -17.48
CA LEU A 179 -5.63 -7.67 -16.40
C LEU A 179 -6.12 -7.17 -15.03
N GLU A 180 -6.06 -8.06 -14.06
CA GLU A 180 -6.61 -7.87 -12.72
C GLU A 180 -5.55 -7.38 -11.73
N ALA A 181 -4.29 -7.76 -11.93
CA ALA A 181 -3.19 -7.42 -11.03
C ALA A 181 -1.84 -7.25 -11.74
N ILE A 182 -0.96 -6.50 -11.09
CA ILE A 182 0.45 -6.34 -11.46
C ILE A 182 1.30 -6.77 -10.26
N ARG A 183 2.13 -7.79 -10.44
CA ARG A 183 3.18 -8.18 -9.50
C ARG A 183 4.47 -7.45 -9.87
N TYR A 184 5.14 -6.85 -8.88
CA TYR A 184 6.34 -6.05 -9.10
C TYR A 184 7.29 -6.13 -7.91
N ARG A 185 8.59 -5.91 -8.13
CA ARG A 185 9.59 -5.89 -7.05
C ARG A 185 9.33 -4.74 -6.09
N SER A 186 9.47 -4.98 -4.79
CA SER A 186 9.43 -3.89 -3.82
C SER A 186 10.65 -2.98 -3.98
N ALA A 187 10.43 -1.67 -3.96
CA ALA A 187 11.54 -0.71 -3.95
C ALA A 187 12.19 -0.59 -2.55
N ARG A 188 11.55 -1.16 -1.50
CA ARG A 188 11.91 -0.99 -0.08
C ARG A 188 12.51 -2.27 0.48
N ASP A 189 12.23 -3.39 -0.18
CA ASP A 189 12.81 -4.70 0.06
C ASP A 189 13.19 -5.32 -1.29
N PRO A 190 14.46 -5.20 -1.75
CA PRO A 190 14.89 -5.67 -3.06
C PRO A 190 14.73 -7.19 -3.30
N LYS A 191 14.57 -7.96 -2.21
CA LYS A 191 14.31 -9.41 -2.24
C LYS A 191 12.83 -9.75 -2.24
N GLY A 192 11.97 -8.79 -1.89
CA GLY A 192 10.52 -8.94 -1.81
C GLY A 192 9.80 -8.44 -3.05
N ALA A 193 8.53 -8.84 -3.16
CA ALA A 193 7.62 -8.35 -4.19
C ALA A 193 6.32 -7.83 -3.58
N ASN A 194 5.68 -6.96 -4.35
CA ASN A 194 4.39 -6.38 -4.07
C ASN A 194 3.41 -6.72 -5.19
N ILE A 195 2.13 -6.55 -4.88
CA ILE A 195 1.03 -6.61 -5.83
C ILE A 195 0.26 -5.29 -5.84
N ALA A 196 -0.06 -4.84 -7.04
CA ALA A 196 -1.04 -3.79 -7.31
C ALA A 196 -2.27 -4.46 -7.92
N LEU A 197 -3.30 -4.69 -7.11
CA LEU A 197 -4.57 -5.25 -7.55
C LEU A 197 -5.45 -4.12 -8.13
N LEU A 198 -5.77 -4.24 -9.41
CA LEU A 198 -6.43 -3.20 -10.21
C LEU A 198 -7.97 -3.27 -10.14
N THR A 199 -8.50 -4.38 -9.62
CA THR A 199 -9.94 -4.65 -9.49
C THR A 199 -10.23 -5.45 -8.21
N CYS A 200 -11.32 -5.12 -7.52
CA CYS A 200 -11.70 -5.84 -6.30
C CYS A 200 -12.19 -7.28 -6.56
N LYS A 201 -12.43 -7.64 -7.83
CA LYS A 201 -12.78 -9.02 -8.23
C LYS A 201 -11.65 -10.03 -7.97
N GLY A 202 -10.40 -9.58 -7.85
CA GLY A 202 -9.27 -10.47 -7.57
C GLY A 202 -9.19 -10.94 -6.12
N PHE A 203 -10.04 -10.48 -5.21
CA PHE A 203 -10.09 -11.04 -3.85
C PHE A 203 -10.80 -12.40 -3.86
N ALA A 204 -10.09 -13.43 -3.41
CA ALA A 204 -10.63 -14.79 -3.30
C ALA A 204 -11.50 -14.99 -2.04
N LYS A 205 -11.40 -14.08 -1.06
CA LYS A 205 -12.18 -14.08 0.19
C LYS A 205 -12.67 -12.67 0.50
N ALA A 206 -13.89 -12.57 1.01
CA ALA A 206 -14.51 -11.28 1.34
C ALA A 206 -13.97 -10.63 2.63
N LYS A 207 -13.27 -11.39 3.48
CA LYS A 207 -12.73 -10.91 4.75
C LYS A 207 -11.20 -11.01 4.77
N PRO A 208 -10.50 -10.08 5.44
CA PRO A 208 -9.07 -10.23 5.71
C PRO A 208 -8.81 -11.47 6.55
N LEU A 209 -7.61 -12.02 6.39
CA LEU A 209 -7.12 -13.20 7.09
C LEU A 209 -6.00 -12.79 8.03
N GLU A 210 -5.80 -13.56 9.09
CA GLU A 210 -4.61 -13.48 9.96
C GLU A 210 -4.29 -12.05 10.44
N PRO A 211 -5.24 -11.35 11.09
CA PRO A 211 -4.96 -10.04 11.65
C PRO A 211 -3.85 -10.16 12.71
N GLN A 212 -2.87 -9.26 12.64
CA GLN A 212 -1.75 -9.16 13.57
C GLN A 212 -1.58 -7.72 14.02
N THR A 213 -1.33 -7.54 15.32
CA THR A 213 -1.03 -6.23 15.89
C THR A 213 0.47 -6.00 15.90
N TRP A 214 0.89 -4.89 15.31
CA TRP A 214 2.27 -4.47 15.20
C TRP A 214 2.46 -3.12 15.89
N ARG A 215 3.45 -3.02 16.77
CA ARG A 215 3.91 -1.74 17.33
C ARG A 215 5.12 -1.28 16.54
N ILE A 216 5.04 -0.08 15.95
CA ILE A 216 6.14 0.52 15.20
C ILE A 216 6.60 1.78 15.92
N ARG A 217 7.86 1.77 16.36
CA ARG A 217 8.55 2.90 16.97
C ARG A 217 9.46 3.55 15.93
N LEU A 218 9.41 4.89 15.87
CA LEU A 218 10.25 5.73 15.06
C LEU A 218 11.14 6.57 15.98
N GLY A 219 12.40 6.77 15.62
CA GLY A 219 13.30 7.60 16.42
C GLY A 219 14.68 7.75 15.81
N ALA A 220 15.61 8.31 16.60
CA ALA A 220 16.98 8.59 16.15
C ALA A 220 17.71 7.35 15.59
N PHE A 221 17.43 6.15 16.08
CA PHE A 221 18.04 4.92 15.53
C PHE A 221 17.55 4.59 14.11
N GLY A 222 16.28 4.82 13.82
CA GLY A 222 15.59 4.19 12.70
C GLY A 222 14.15 3.83 13.04
N VAL A 223 13.72 2.68 12.52
CA VAL A 223 12.40 2.08 12.76
C VAL A 223 12.57 0.74 13.48
N GLN A 224 11.77 0.52 14.52
CA GLN A 224 11.70 -0.76 15.21
C GLN A 224 10.24 -1.23 15.17
N ALA A 225 10.00 -2.41 14.61
CA ALA A 225 8.67 -2.99 14.46
C ALA A 225 8.59 -4.33 15.19
N ILE A 226 7.59 -4.46 16.07
CA ILE A 226 7.39 -5.65 16.90
C ILE A 226 5.97 -6.15 16.73
N CYS A 227 5.83 -7.45 16.45
CA CYS A 227 4.59 -8.19 16.55
C CYS A 227 4.68 -9.12 17.76
N GLU A 228 3.67 -9.10 18.63
CA GLU A 228 3.62 -10.00 19.79
C GLU A 228 3.21 -11.43 19.37
N PHE A 229 2.27 -11.56 18.43
CA PHE A 229 1.73 -12.86 18.01
C PHE A 229 1.51 -12.93 16.48
N PRO A 230 2.26 -13.78 15.76
CA PRO A 230 3.45 -14.51 16.22
C PRO A 230 4.59 -13.55 16.58
N GLU A 231 5.46 -13.92 17.52
CA GLU A 231 6.58 -13.07 17.90
C GLU A 231 7.49 -12.81 16.69
N LYS A 232 7.59 -11.55 16.29
CA LYS A 232 8.49 -11.08 15.22
C LYS A 232 9.03 -9.72 15.58
N ARG A 233 10.31 -9.50 15.27
CA ARG A 233 11.02 -8.25 15.49
C ARG A 233 11.76 -7.90 14.21
N ILE A 234 11.55 -6.69 13.71
CA ILE A 234 12.17 -6.19 12.49
C ILE A 234 12.69 -4.79 12.78
N GLU A 235 13.91 -4.52 12.35
CA GLU A 235 14.54 -3.22 12.50
C GLU A 235 15.04 -2.69 11.15
N PHE A 236 14.89 -1.39 10.97
CA PHE A 236 15.42 -0.65 9.84
C PHE A 236 16.28 0.49 10.38
N SER A 237 17.60 0.39 10.24
CA SER A 237 18.52 1.46 10.62
C SER A 237 18.39 2.66 9.68
N ARG A 238 19.09 3.76 9.99
CA ARG A 238 19.16 4.96 9.12
C ARG A 238 19.55 4.66 7.66
N ALA A 239 20.29 3.58 7.42
CA ALA A 239 20.79 3.18 6.10
C ALA A 239 19.91 2.13 5.41
N ALA A 240 18.79 1.72 6.01
CA ALA A 240 17.95 0.65 5.47
C ALA A 240 17.29 1.00 4.13
N PHE A 241 17.09 2.29 3.84
CA PHE A 241 16.48 2.78 2.61
C PHE A 241 17.40 3.78 1.91
N THR A 242 17.69 3.55 0.64
CA THR A 242 18.53 4.43 -0.19
C THR A 242 17.72 5.36 -1.09
N ASP A 243 16.40 5.45 -0.88
CA ASP A 243 15.51 6.31 -1.67
C ASP A 243 15.86 7.79 -1.47
N PRO A 244 16.04 8.56 -2.56
CA PRO A 244 16.49 9.95 -2.48
C PRO A 244 15.52 10.86 -1.70
N ARG A 245 14.24 10.49 -1.57
CA ARG A 245 13.27 11.26 -0.79
C ARG A 245 13.58 11.31 0.71
N LEU A 246 14.40 10.38 1.22
CA LEU A 246 14.83 10.39 2.62
C LEU A 246 16.17 11.13 2.83
N ALA A 247 16.80 11.66 1.78
CA ALA A 247 18.10 12.32 1.88
C ALA A 247 18.11 13.53 2.84
N GLY A 248 16.98 14.24 2.93
CA GLY A 248 16.79 15.38 3.83
C GLY A 248 16.32 15.03 5.24
N LEU A 249 16.14 13.74 5.56
CA LEU A 249 15.58 13.33 6.84
C LEU A 249 16.51 13.67 8.01
N ARG A 250 16.06 14.57 8.88
CA ARG A 250 16.72 14.88 10.15
C ARG A 250 16.44 13.78 11.17
N TRP A 251 17.47 13.03 11.55
CA TRP A 251 17.39 11.96 12.56
C TRP A 251 17.46 12.49 13.99
N GLU A 252 18.27 13.52 14.20
CA GLU A 252 18.32 14.25 15.46
C GLU A 252 17.25 15.34 15.42
N ARG A 253 16.16 15.10 16.14
CA ARG A 253 15.06 16.04 16.34
C ARG A 253 15.05 16.33 17.83
N GLY A 254 15.30 17.58 18.19
CA GLY A 254 15.27 18.02 19.59
C GLY A 254 13.98 17.58 20.30
N ARG A 255 14.03 17.47 21.63
CA ARG A 255 12.84 17.14 22.42
C ARG A 255 11.76 18.21 22.30
#